data_AF-A0AAQ3GTI3-F1
#
_entry.id   AF-A0AAQ3GTI3-F1
#
_cell.length_a   1.000
_cell.length_b   1.000
_cell.length_c   1.000
_cell.angle_alpha   90.00
_cell.angle_beta   90.00
_cell.angle_gamma   90.00
#
_symmetry.space_group_name_H-M   'P 1'
#
loop_
_entity.id
_entity.type
_entity.pdbx_description
1 polymer ?
#
loop_
_entity_poly.entity_id
_entity_poly.type
_entity_poly.pdbx_seq_one_letter_code
_entity_poly.pdbx_strand_id
1 'polypeptide(L)' 'MSYDRTILSRIHSIIILRKQKKMSQQELSDKLETLAIYICRGSISQIEDKSRTVTDIELYGLAKVLGVSIDSLFEYPIE' A
#
# COMPACT_ATOMS: atom_id res chain seq x y z
N MET A 1 14.08 -25.30 13.80
CA MET A 1 13.02 -25.14 12.79
C MET A 1 13.16 -23.74 12.19
N SER A 2 14.04 -23.59 11.19
CA SER A 2 14.16 -22.34 10.43
C SER A 2 12.88 -22.16 9.65
N TYR A 3 12.05 -21.20 10.04
CA TYR A 3 11.02 -20.71 9.13
C TYR A 3 11.76 -20.13 7.93
N ASP A 4 11.56 -20.76 6.79
CA ASP A 4 12.01 -20.27 5.50
C ASP A 4 11.50 -18.82 5.36
N ARG A 5 12.44 -17.85 5.33
CA ARG A 5 12.10 -16.42 5.25
C ARG A 5 11.32 -16.07 3.99
N THR A 6 11.30 -16.98 3.01
CA THR A 6 10.57 -16.87 1.75
C THR A 6 9.05 -16.91 1.95
N ILE A 7 8.55 -17.55 3.02
CA ILE A 7 7.10 -17.70 3.29
C ILE A 7 6.49 -16.43 3.93
N LEU A 8 7.30 -15.57 4.56
CA LEU A 8 6.83 -14.33 5.20
C LEU A 8 6.67 -13.14 4.22
N SER A 9 6.97 -13.31 2.94
CA SER A 9 6.96 -12.23 1.93
C SER A 9 5.61 -12.05 1.21
N ARG A 10 4.49 -12.08 1.93
CA ARG A 10 3.14 -12.17 1.32
C ARG A 10 2.31 -10.88 1.18
N ILE A 11 2.84 -9.69 1.41
CA ILE A 11 2.05 -8.44 1.57
C ILE A 11 2.91 -7.25 1.05
N HIS A 12 2.52 -5.99 0.86
CA HIS A 12 1.76 -5.36 -0.24
C HIS A 12 2.71 -4.51 -1.13
N SER A 13 2.34 -4.24 -2.39
CA SER A 13 3.11 -3.51 -3.43
C SER A 13 3.03 -1.96 -3.35
N ILE A 14 2.39 -1.41 -2.31
CA ILE A 14 2.06 0.02 -2.20
C ILE A 14 3.29 0.93 -2.22
N ILE A 15 4.36 0.55 -1.53
CA ILE A 15 5.61 1.33 -1.50
C ILE A 15 6.25 1.46 -2.89
N ILE A 16 6.18 0.41 -3.71
CA ILE A 16 6.74 0.39 -5.06
C ILE A 16 5.92 1.32 -5.96
N LEU A 17 4.60 1.13 -5.97
CA LEU A 17 3.67 1.95 -6.76
C LEU A 17 3.76 3.44 -6.39
N ARG A 18 3.81 3.77 -5.10
CA ARG A 18 3.97 5.15 -4.64
C ARG A 18 5.28 5.76 -5.11
N LYS A 19 6.40 5.02 -5.00
CA LYS A 19 7.72 5.48 -5.43
C LYS A 19 7.83 5.64 -6.94
N GLN A 20 7.23 4.76 -7.74
CA GLN A 20 7.13 4.91 -9.20
C GLN A 20 6.43 6.22 -9.59
N LYS A 21 5.45 6.65 -8.80
CA LYS A 21 4.77 7.94 -8.95
C LYS A 21 5.47 9.12 -8.31
N LYS A 22 6.68 8.92 -7.75
CA LYS A 22 7.48 9.95 -7.06
C LYS A 22 6.71 10.69 -5.95
N MET A 23 5.77 10.01 -5.30
CA MET A 23 5.02 10.56 -4.17
C MET A 23 5.69 10.23 -2.84
N SER A 24 5.72 11.17 -1.92
CA SER A 24 5.99 10.94 -0.50
C SER A 24 4.79 10.27 0.19
N GLN A 25 5.01 9.72 1.39
CA GLN A 25 3.91 9.16 2.20
C GLN A 25 2.90 10.25 2.60
N GLN A 26 3.37 11.49 2.82
CA GLN A 26 2.48 12.61 3.12
C GLN A 26 1.60 12.94 1.91
N GLU A 27 2.16 13.03 0.71
CA GLU A 27 1.36 13.31 -0.49
C GLU A 27 0.34 12.21 -0.78
N LEU A 28 0.64 10.94 -0.47
CA LEU A 28 -0.35 9.87 -0.56
C LEU A 28 -1.47 10.05 0.47
N SER A 29 -1.14 10.43 1.72
CA SER A 29 -2.12 10.77 2.78
C SER A 29 -3.05 11.88 2.31
N ASP A 30 -2.49 12.98 1.83
CA ASP A 30 -3.25 14.16 1.42
C ASP A 30 -4.20 13.83 0.26
N LYS A 31 -3.74 13.03 -0.72
CA LYS A 31 -4.57 12.59 -1.84
C LYS A 31 -5.71 11.67 -1.41
N LEU A 32 -5.48 10.74 -0.48
CA LEU A 32 -6.55 9.89 0.06
C LEU A 32 -7.59 10.73 0.81
N GLU A 33 -7.15 11.76 1.54
CA GLU A 33 -8.03 12.68 2.23
C GLU A 33 -8.95 13.44 1.28
N THR A 34 -8.49 13.82 0.06
CA THR A 34 -9.36 14.41 -0.97
C THR A 34 -10.48 13.49 -1.46
N LEU A 35 -10.39 12.18 -1.19
CA LEU A 35 -11.42 11.19 -1.50
C LEU A 35 -12.29 10.86 -0.26
N ALA A 36 -12.18 11.65 0.81
CA ALA A 36 -12.77 11.39 2.13
C ALA A 36 -12.31 10.05 2.75
N ILE A 37 -11.11 9.59 2.41
CA ILE A 37 -10.49 8.37 2.96
C ILE A 37 -9.32 8.78 3.86
N TYR A 38 -9.52 8.65 5.16
CA TYR A 38 -8.55 9.13 6.14
C TYR A 38 -7.47 8.09 6.46
N ILE A 39 -6.27 8.28 5.89
CA ILE A 39 -5.08 7.50 6.24
C ILE A 39 -3.92 8.46 6.48
N CYS A 40 -3.51 8.64 7.73
CA CYS A 40 -2.38 9.53 8.03
C CYS A 40 -1.04 8.97 7.53
N ARG A 41 -0.04 9.83 7.37
CA ARG A 41 1.34 9.45 6.98
C ARG A 41 1.95 8.34 7.85
N GLY A 42 1.64 8.31 9.15
CA GLY A 42 2.06 7.23 10.05
C GLY A 42 1.41 5.88 9.70
N SER A 43 0.11 5.90 9.42
CA SER A 43 -0.64 4.72 8.97
C SER A 43 -0.17 4.21 7.61
N ILE A 44 0.15 5.10 6.67
CA ILE A 44 0.76 4.71 5.39
C ILE A 44 2.09 4.00 5.62
N SER A 45 2.92 4.49 6.53
CA SER A 45 4.18 3.81 6.89
C SER A 45 3.93 2.40 7.40
N GLN A 46 2.94 2.22 8.29
CA GLN A 46 2.57 0.91 8.84
C GLN A 46 1.96 -0.05 7.80
N ILE A 47 1.27 0.50 6.80
CA ILE A 47 0.76 -0.28 5.67
C ILE A 47 1.93 -0.73 4.77
N GLU A 48 2.88 0.16 4.50
CA GLU A 48 4.06 -0.15 3.66
C GLU A 48 5.02 -1.14 4.33
N ASP A 49 5.17 -1.07 5.66
CA ASP A 49 5.98 -2.02 6.43
C ASP A 49 5.22 -3.29 6.86
N LYS A 50 3.91 -3.36 6.53
CA LYS A 50 3.00 -4.49 6.80
C LYS A 50 2.72 -4.72 8.29
N SER A 51 2.96 -3.74 9.15
CA SER A 51 2.60 -3.79 10.58
C SER A 51 1.13 -3.51 10.86
N ARG A 52 0.36 -3.09 9.84
CA ARG A 52 -1.09 -2.84 9.92
C ARG A 52 -1.83 -3.39 8.70
N THR A 53 -3.07 -3.83 8.91
CA THR A 53 -4.01 -4.22 7.85
C THR A 53 -4.68 -3.01 7.18
N VAL A 54 -5.07 -3.19 5.92
CA VAL A 54 -5.82 -2.21 5.12
C VAL A 54 -7.29 -2.63 5.09
N THR A 55 -8.21 -1.69 5.33
CA THR A 55 -9.66 -1.94 5.20
C THR A 55 -10.12 -1.84 3.75
N ASP A 56 -11.30 -2.37 3.42
CA ASP A 56 -11.80 -2.38 2.03
C ASP A 56 -11.94 -0.98 1.42
N ILE A 57 -12.36 0.01 2.23
CA ILE A 57 -12.48 1.40 1.77
C ILE A 57 -11.11 2.04 1.53
N GLU A 58 -10.13 1.75 2.38
CA GLU A 58 -8.75 2.21 2.21
C GLU A 58 -8.11 1.56 0.98
N LEU A 59 -8.36 0.26 0.77
CA LEU A 59 -7.90 -0.49 -0.39
C LEU A 59 -8.41 0.13 -1.70
N TYR A 60 -9.71 0.48 -1.75
CA TYR A 60 -10.29 1.23 -2.87
C TYR A 60 -9.60 2.58 -3.08
N GLY A 61 -9.40 3.36 -2.01
CA GLY A 61 -8.72 4.66 -2.08
C GLY A 61 -7.30 4.56 -2.60
N LEU A 62 -6.55 3.58 -2.10
CA LEU A 62 -5.17 3.32 -2.50
C LEU A 62 -5.11 2.94 -3.98
N ALA A 63 -5.98 2.06 -4.46
CA ALA A 63 -6.06 1.71 -5.89
C ALA A 63 -6.37 2.94 -6.76
N LYS A 64 -7.32 3.79 -6.34
CA LYS A 64 -7.69 5.02 -7.05
C LYS A 64 -6.55 6.03 -7.11
N VAL A 65 -5.90 6.35 -5.98
CA VAL A 65 -4.80 7.32 -5.93
C VAL A 65 -3.56 6.81 -6.65
N LEU A 66 -3.24 5.53 -6.49
CA LEU A 66 -2.14 4.87 -7.18
C LEU A 66 -2.46 4.57 -8.64
N GLY A 67 -3.70 4.77 -9.10
CA GLY A 67 -4.12 4.62 -10.49
C GLY A 67 -3.86 3.21 -11.04
N VAL A 68 -4.14 2.20 -10.22
CA VAL A 68 -4.04 0.77 -10.57
C VAL A 68 -5.37 0.08 -10.32
N SER A 69 -5.54 -1.14 -10.84
CA SER A 69 -6.66 -1.99 -10.44
C SER A 69 -6.49 -2.42 -8.98
N ILE A 70 -7.59 -2.77 -8.31
CA ILE A 70 -7.52 -3.33 -6.95
C ILE A 70 -6.74 -4.65 -6.98
N ASP A 71 -6.94 -5.48 -8.01
CA ASP A 71 -6.23 -6.75 -8.19
C ASP A 71 -4.71 -6.57 -8.23
N SER A 72 -4.23 -5.49 -8.85
CA SER A 72 -2.80 -5.18 -8.93
C SER A 72 -2.14 -4.83 -7.59
N LEU A 73 -2.93 -4.56 -6.54
CA LEU A 73 -2.42 -4.42 -5.17
C LEU A 73 -2.09 -5.78 -4.53
N PHE A 74 -2.59 -6.87 -5.12
CA PHE A 74 -2.34 -8.25 -4.71
C PHE A 74 -1.35 -8.99 -5.63
N GLU A 75 -0.99 -8.41 -6.78
CA GLU A 75 -0.03 -8.97 -7.74
C GLU A 75 1.41 -8.98 -7.18
N TYR A 76 2.15 -10.06 -7.46
CA TYR A 76 3.56 -10.24 -7.10
C TYR A 76 4.45 -9.87 -8.29
N PRO A 77 5.56 -9.12 -8.12
CA PRO A 77 6.55 -9.00 -9.18
C PRO A 77 7.18 -10.37 -9.44
N ILE A 78 6.89 -10.95 -10.60
CA ILE A 78 7.54 -12.17 -11.08
C ILE A 78 9.03 -11.85 -11.27
N GLU A 79 9.93 -12.69 -10.71
CA GLU A 79 11.39 -12.54 -10.87
C GLU A 79 11.82 -12.49 -12.34
#